data_AF-A0AAX6HSW1-F1
#
_entry.id   AF-A0AAX6HSW1-F1
#
_cell.length_a   1.000
_cell.length_b   1.000
_cell.length_c   1.000
_cell.angle_alpha   90.00
_cell.angle_beta   90.00
_cell.angle_gamma   90.00
#
_symmetry.space_group_name_H-M   'P 1'
#
loop_
_entity.id
_entity.type
_entity.pdbx_description
1 polymer ?
#
loop_
_entity_poly.entity_id
_entity_poly.type
_entity_poly.pdbx_seq_one_letter_code
_entity_poly.pdbx_strand_id
1 'polypeptide(L)' 'MRDYIMSDGNVLHLVIRLSDLRVVSVKTVCGRKFKFHIEQSRSVSYVKQQIAKSGEDFVDPDDHG' A
#
# COMPACT_ATOMS: atom_id res chain seq x y z
N MET A 1 0.30 -19.30 22.18
CA MET A 1 -1.15 -19.54 22.15
C MET A 1 -1.78 -18.22 22.53
N ARG A 2 -2.48 -17.52 21.62
CA ARG A 2 -3.13 -16.24 21.94
C ARG A 2 -4.63 -16.50 22.01
N ASP A 3 -5.14 -16.28 23.20
CA ASP A 3 -6.45 -16.64 23.72
C ASP A 3 -7.59 -16.04 22.89
N TYR A 4 -8.26 -16.91 22.15
CA TYR A 4 -9.58 -16.69 21.59
C TYR A 4 -10.59 -17.03 22.68
N ILE A 5 -11.11 -16.01 23.38
CA ILE A 5 -12.28 -16.20 24.23
C ILE A 5 -13.45 -15.59 23.49
N MET A 6 -14.28 -16.48 22.95
CA MET A 6 -15.61 -16.20 22.42
C MET A 6 -16.45 -15.52 23.49
N SER A 7 -17.08 -14.41 23.13
CA SER A 7 -18.26 -13.91 23.80
C SER A 7 -19.27 -13.54 22.74
N ASP A 8 -20.50 -13.97 23.01
CA ASP A 8 -21.71 -13.86 22.21
C ASP A 8 -21.90 -12.46 21.60
N GLY A 9 -21.56 -12.33 20.32
CA GLY A 9 -21.52 -11.07 19.59
C GLY A 9 -20.34 -11.08 18.63
N ASN A 10 -20.60 -10.99 17.32
CA ASN A 10 -19.58 -11.11 16.26
C ASN A 10 -18.46 -10.06 16.41
N VAL A 11 -17.42 -10.36 17.18
CA VAL A 11 -16.23 -9.52 17.32
C VAL A 11 -15.21 -9.95 16.26
N LEU A 12 -15.00 -9.09 15.26
CA LEU A 12 -13.96 -9.25 14.24
C LEU A 12 -12.62 -8.73 14.78
N HIS A 13 -11.68 -9.63 15.11
CA HIS A 13 -10.30 -9.25 15.44
C HIS A 13 -9.48 -9.02 14.17
N LEU A 14 -9.34 -7.75 13.75
CA LEU A 14 -8.43 -7.36 12.67
C LEU A 14 -7.02 -7.16 13.24
N VAL A 15 -6.18 -8.21 13.19
CA VAL A 15 -4.77 -8.13 13.59
C VAL A 15 -3.89 -7.90 12.37
N ILE A 16 -3.41 -6.66 12.19
CA ILE A 16 -2.49 -6.30 11.10
C ILE A 16 -1.04 -6.45 11.60
N ARG A 17 -0.24 -7.28 10.93
CA ARG A 17 1.19 -7.42 11.23
C ARG A 17 2.00 -6.57 10.26
N LEU A 18 2.61 -5.50 10.77
CA LEU A 18 3.45 -4.59 9.97
C LEU A 18 4.67 -5.30 9.33
N SER A 19 5.12 -6.42 9.88
CA SER A 19 6.18 -7.26 9.30
C SER A 19 5.86 -7.83 7.92
N ASP A 20 4.57 -7.91 7.57
CA ASP A 20 4.15 -8.37 6.23
C ASP A 20 4.23 -7.25 5.20
N LEU A 21 4.30 -5.98 5.62
CA LEU A 21 4.36 -4.84 4.70
C LEU A 21 5.81 -4.43 4.43
N ARG A 22 6.12 -4.26 3.15
CA ARG A 22 7.36 -3.66 2.63
C ARG A 22 7.08 -2.25 2.13
N VAL A 23 8.06 -1.37 2.28
CA VAL A 23 8.00 -0.01 1.72
C VAL A 23 8.70 0.01 0.37
N VAL A 24 8.01 0.46 -0.67
CA VAL A 24 8.54 0.71 -2.01
C VAL A 24 8.62 2.21 -2.24
N SER A 25 9.79 2.72 -2.60
CA SER A 25 9.96 4.12 -2.99
C SER A 25 9.91 4.25 -4.51
N VAL A 26 9.01 5.08 -5.01
CA VAL A 26 8.87 5.41 -6.43
C VAL A 26 9.37 6.83 -6.63
N LYS A 27 10.22 7.05 -7.64
CA LYS A 27 10.67 8.38 -8.05
C LYS A 27 10.19 8.66 -9.47
N THR A 28 9.48 9.76 -9.68
CA THR A 28 9.08 10.18 -11.03
C THR A 28 10.26 10.81 -11.77
N VAL A 29 10.12 10.96 -13.08
CA VAL A 29 11.11 11.64 -13.93
C VAL A 29 11.35 13.09 -13.49
N CYS A 30 10.30 13.78 -13.00
CA CYS A 30 10.36 15.13 -12.43
C CYS A 30 11.00 15.17 -11.03
N GLY A 31 11.40 14.02 -10.47
CA GLY A 31 12.11 13.93 -9.21
C GLY A 31 11.22 13.83 -7.96
N ARG A 32 9.88 13.82 -8.12
CA ARG A 32 8.94 13.60 -7.02
C ARG A 32 9.10 12.18 -6.47
N LYS A 33 9.01 12.02 -5.15
CA LYS A 33 9.20 10.74 -4.46
C LYS A 33 7.95 10.35 -3.71
N PHE A 34 7.54 9.11 -3.89
CA PHE A 34 6.36 8.53 -3.27
C PHE A 34 6.75 7.25 -2.55
N LYS A 35 6.06 6.97 -1.44
CA LYS A 35 6.28 5.76 -0.63
C LYS A 35 5.00 4.95 -0.59
N PHE A 36 5.09 3.70 -1.01
CA PHE A 36 3.98 2.75 -1.01
C PHE A 36 4.25 1.65 0.01
N HIS A 37 3.26 1.35 0.84
CA HIS A 37 3.29 0.19 1.73
C HIS A 37 2.59 -0.97 1.01
N ILE A 38 3.34 -2.02 0.68
CA ILE A 38 2.86 -3.16 -0.11
C ILE A 38 3.13 -4.45 0.66
N GLU A 39 2.16 -5.35 0.70
CA GLU A 39 2.35 -6.68 1.29
C GLU A 39 3.46 -7.46 0.55
N GLN A 40 4.30 -8.15 1.31
CA GLN A 40 5.48 -8.86 0.82
C GLN A 40 5.16 -9.96 -0.20
N SER A 41 3.95 -10.51 -0.13
CA SER A 41 3.44 -11.57 -1.02
C SER A 41 3.00 -11.07 -2.40
N ARG A 42 2.94 -9.75 -2.63
CA ARG A 42 2.40 -9.17 -3.87
C ARG A 42 3.45 -9.08 -4.97
N SER A 43 2.98 -9.22 -6.21
CA SER A 43 3.84 -9.18 -7.40
C SER A 43 4.14 -7.76 -7.87
N VAL A 44 5.16 -7.60 -8.72
CA VAL A 44 5.50 -6.30 -9.35
C VAL A 44 4.34 -5.76 -10.20
N SER A 45 3.54 -6.64 -10.82
CA SER A 45 2.34 -6.22 -11.57
C SER A 45 1.32 -5.53 -10.66
N TYR A 46 1.11 -6.06 -9.46
CA TYR A 46 0.26 -5.42 -8.45
C TYR A 46 0.80 -4.05 -8.03
N VAL A 47 2.12 -3.92 -7.80
CA VAL A 47 2.75 -2.64 -7.48
C VAL A 47 2.52 -1.61 -8.60
N LYS A 48 2.71 -2.01 -9.86
CA LYS A 48 2.43 -1.14 -11.02
C LYS A 48 0.97 -0.71 -11.08
N GLN A 49 0.04 -1.61 -10.81
CA GLN A 49 -1.38 -1.29 -10.75
C GLN A 49 -1.71 -0.31 -9.61
N GLN A 50 -1.06 -0.46 -8.45
CA GLN A 50 -1.24 0.45 -7.31
C GLN A 50 -0.74 1.86 -7.65
N ILE A 51 0.41 1.96 -8.32
CA ILE A 51 0.96 3.23 -8.80
C ILE A 51 0.02 3.86 -9.84
N ALA A 52 -0.48 3.08 -10.80
CA ALA A 52 -1.40 3.58 -11.83
C ALA A 52 -2.74 4.07 -11.23
N LYS A 53 -3.27 3.39 -10.21
CA LYS A 53 -4.47 3.82 -9.47
C LYS A 53 -4.25 5.12 -8.71
N SER A 54 -3.04 5.33 -8.18
CA SER A 54 -2.65 6.59 -7.54
C SER A 54 -2.30 7.69 -8.57
N GLY A 55 -2.51 7.44 -9.86
CA GLY A 55 -2.12 8.24 -11.03
C GLY A 55 -2.42 9.74 -10.97
N GLU A 56 -3.50 10.15 -10.30
CA GLU A 56 -3.89 11.55 -10.18
C GLU A 56 -2.88 12.39 -9.38
N ASP A 57 -2.13 11.78 -8.45
CA ASP A 57 -1.13 12.47 -7.61
C ASP A 57 0.26 12.59 -8.28
N PHE A 58 0.45 11.90 -9.41
CA PHE A 58 1.71 11.88 -10.16
C PHE A 58 1.74 12.85 -11.34
N VAL A 59 0.62 13.50 -11.66
CA VAL A 59 0.57 14.50 -12.73
C VAL A 59 1.17 15.80 -12.19
N ASP A 60 2.26 16.23 -12.82
CA ASP A 60 2.82 17.56 -12.64
C ASP A 60 1.92 18.57 -13.37
N PRO A 61 1.50 19.69 -12.74
CA PRO A 61 0.70 20.72 -13.41
C PRO A 61 1.45 21.43 -14.55
N ASP A 62 2.75 21.18 -14.69
CA ASP A 62 3.63 21.74 -15.73
C ASP A 62 3.74 20.84 -16.98
N ASP A 63 3.23 19.60 -16.93
CA ASP A 63 3.23 18.66 -18.08
C ASP A 63 2.14 19.00 -19.12
N HIS A 64 1.33 20.03 -18.85
CA HIS A 64 0.32 20.55 -19.78
C HIS A 64 0.89 21.73 -20.59
N GLY A 65 2.00 21.48 -21.31
CA GLY A 65 2.70 22.45 -22.17
C GLY A 65 2.75 22.01 -23.63
#